data_AF-A0A367KLY2-F1
#
_entry.id   AF-A0A367KLY2-F1
#
_cell.length_a   1.000
_cell.length_b   1.000
_cell.length_c   1.000
_cell.angle_alpha   90.00
_cell.angle_beta   90.00
_cell.angle_gamma   90.00
#
_symmetry.space_group_name_H-M   'P 1'
#
loop_
_entity.id
_entity.type
_entity.pdbx_description
1 polymer ?
#
loop_
_entity_poly.entity_id
_entity_poly.type
_entity_poly.pdbx_seq_one_letter_code
_entity_poly.pdbx_strand_id
1 'polypeptide(L)'
;MDPETKNKLILLHAALMVFVWMLAVPVAMGMNMLARKKGKTWGPKVHMLIMTTAGFVPFTISAFIAFGISGQLKLKPHSGIGTALSIGVWSQVMLGTVNHLLFRYRRKHHCLPPKRPWNNHVHIWLGRLLLFMALINIPLGMRIKKATMPLYILYGIWLLVLAIAFLWLAFLSEKKQDTVEPDKEVEKMAINEAKA
;
A
#
# COMPACT_ATOMS: atom_id res chain seq x y z
N MET A 1 31.41 13.57 3.82
CA MET A 1 30.42 14.00 2.81
C MET A 1 30.35 15.50 2.84
N ASP A 2 30.56 16.16 1.71
CA ASP A 2 30.47 17.62 1.63
C ASP A 2 29.01 18.11 1.88
N PRO A 3 28.81 19.36 2.30
CA PRO A 3 27.50 19.89 2.63
C PRO A 3 26.50 19.93 1.45
N GLU A 4 27.00 20.10 0.22
CA GLU A 4 26.16 20.22 -0.98
C GLU A 4 25.54 18.87 -1.34
N THR A 5 26.38 17.83 -1.42
CA THR A 5 25.98 16.43 -1.64
C THR A 5 25.00 16.00 -0.57
N LYS A 6 25.27 16.32 0.70
CA LYS A 6 24.36 16.02 1.80
C LYS A 6 22.99 16.67 1.59
N ASN A 7 22.94 17.93 1.17
CA ASN A 7 21.67 18.62 0.93
C ASN A 7 20.91 18.03 -0.25
N LYS A 8 21.58 17.68 -1.35
CA LYS A 8 20.97 16.99 -2.51
C LYS A 8 20.37 15.66 -2.10
N LEU A 9 21.08 14.86 -1.31
CA LEU A 9 20.57 13.58 -0.82
C LEU A 9 19.37 13.74 0.13
N ILE A 10 19.35 14.76 0.99
CA ILE A 10 18.17 15.05 1.82
C ILE A 10 16.96 15.43 0.95
N LEU A 11 17.17 16.24 -0.09
CA LEU A 11 16.10 16.63 -1.01
C LEU A 11 15.56 15.41 -1.77
N LEU A 12 16.45 14.54 -2.25
CA LEU A 12 16.08 13.29 -2.91
C LEU A 12 15.31 12.37 -1.95
N HIS A 13 15.75 12.21 -0.71
CA HIS A 13 15.03 11.47 0.33
C HIS A 13 13.60 12.01 0.51
N ALA A 14 13.46 13.33 0.65
CA ALA A 14 12.17 13.99 0.82
C ALA A 14 11.25 13.78 -0.41
N ALA A 15 11.78 13.95 -1.62
CA ALA A 15 11.04 13.74 -2.87
C ALA A 15 10.53 12.29 -2.99
N LEU A 16 11.38 11.30 -2.71
CA LEU A 16 11.01 9.89 -2.73
C LEU A 16 9.96 9.57 -1.66
N MET A 17 10.09 10.11 -0.45
CA MET A 17 9.10 9.89 0.62
C MET A 17 7.74 10.49 0.30
N VAL A 18 7.71 11.71 -0.26
CA VAL A 18 6.46 12.33 -0.73
C VAL A 18 5.84 11.48 -1.85
N PHE A 19 6.62 11.07 -2.85
CA PHE A 19 6.13 10.20 -3.93
C PHE A 19 5.52 8.89 -3.40
N VAL A 20 6.24 8.18 -2.52
CA VAL A 20 5.78 6.90 -1.96
C VAL A 20 4.48 7.08 -1.18
N TRP A 21 4.49 7.99 -0.19
CA TRP A 21 3.43 8.04 0.81
C TRP A 21 2.23 8.89 0.40
N MET A 22 2.43 9.90 -0.46
CA MET A 22 1.34 10.79 -0.91
C MET A 22 0.73 10.34 -2.23
N LEU A 23 1.44 9.52 -3.03
CA LEU A 23 0.95 9.08 -4.34
C LEU A 23 0.90 7.55 -4.47
N ALA A 24 2.05 6.86 -4.44
CA ALA A 24 2.10 5.43 -4.79
C ALA A 24 1.25 4.55 -3.84
N VAL A 25 1.39 4.74 -2.53
CA VAL A 25 0.64 3.98 -1.51
C VAL A 25 -0.86 4.26 -1.59
N PRO A 26 -1.34 5.54 -1.57
CA PRO A 26 -2.75 5.85 -1.74
C PRO A 26 -3.36 5.28 -3.03
N VAL A 27 -2.66 5.40 -4.17
CA VAL A 27 -3.13 4.87 -5.46
C VAL A 27 -3.25 3.35 -5.41
N ALA A 28 -2.23 2.63 -4.91
CA ALA A 28 -2.26 1.18 -4.79
C ALA A 28 -3.42 0.68 -3.90
N MET A 29 -3.70 1.39 -2.80
CA MET A 29 -4.80 1.07 -1.89
C MET A 29 -6.16 1.39 -2.53
N GLY A 30 -6.31 2.56 -3.14
CA GLY A 30 -7.55 3.01 -3.78
C GLY A 30 -7.94 2.13 -4.97
N MET A 31 -6.98 1.77 -5.82
CA MET A 31 -7.22 0.88 -6.96
C MET A 31 -7.66 -0.52 -6.52
N ASN A 32 -7.04 -1.08 -5.47
CA ASN A 32 -7.47 -2.36 -4.91
C ASN A 32 -8.90 -2.27 -4.34
N MET A 33 -9.21 -1.18 -3.64
CA MET A 33 -10.55 -0.96 -3.07
C MET A 33 -11.60 -0.84 -4.18
N LEU A 34 -11.32 -0.06 -5.22
CA LEU A 34 -12.18 0.11 -6.39
C LEU A 34 -12.42 -1.22 -7.12
N ALA A 35 -11.36 -2.00 -7.37
CA ALA A 35 -11.48 -3.30 -8.02
C ALA A 35 -12.38 -4.23 -7.21
N ARG A 36 -12.22 -4.27 -5.88
CA ARG A 36 -13.05 -5.08 -4.98
C ARG A 36 -14.52 -4.63 -5.01
N LYS A 37 -14.79 -3.32 -4.92
CA LYS A 37 -16.17 -2.80 -5.02
C LYS A 37 -16.83 -3.11 -6.36
N LYS A 38 -16.05 -3.17 -7.44
CA LYS A 38 -16.51 -3.54 -8.79
C LYS A 38 -16.51 -5.05 -9.08
N GLY A 39 -16.21 -5.91 -8.09
CA GLY A 39 -16.14 -7.37 -8.29
C GLY A 39 -15.04 -7.83 -9.25
N LYS A 40 -13.97 -7.03 -9.44
CA LYS A 40 -12.89 -7.30 -10.38
C LYS A 40 -11.69 -7.97 -9.70
N THR A 41 -11.10 -8.95 -10.38
CA THR A 41 -9.99 -9.77 -9.86
C THR A 41 -8.60 -9.15 -10.06
N TRP A 42 -8.48 -8.03 -10.80
CA TRP A 42 -7.19 -7.38 -11.08
C TRP A 42 -6.64 -6.57 -9.89
N GLY A 43 -7.48 -6.21 -8.92
CA GLY A 43 -7.13 -5.34 -7.78
C GLY A 43 -5.86 -5.77 -7.03
N PRO A 44 -5.78 -7.01 -6.55
CA PRO A 44 -4.59 -7.51 -5.85
C PRO A 44 -3.32 -7.51 -6.70
N LYS A 45 -3.44 -7.78 -8.01
CA LYS A 45 -2.28 -7.79 -8.93
C LYS A 45 -1.72 -6.38 -9.11
N VAL A 46 -2.59 -5.40 -9.36
CA VAL A 46 -2.19 -3.99 -9.49
C VAL A 46 -1.64 -3.44 -8.18
N HIS A 47 -2.27 -3.79 -7.05
CA HIS A 47 -1.77 -3.42 -5.73
C HIS A 47 -0.33 -3.91 -5.52
N MET A 48 -0.09 -5.20 -5.78
CA MET A 48 1.25 -5.78 -5.63
C MET A 48 2.26 -5.14 -6.58
N LEU A 49 1.88 -4.90 -7.83
CA LEU A 49 2.75 -4.26 -8.83
C LEU A 49 3.19 -2.87 -8.34
N ILE A 50 2.23 -1.99 -8.03
CA ILE A 50 2.51 -0.62 -7.60
C ILE A 50 3.29 -0.62 -6.26
N MET A 51 2.88 -1.45 -5.29
CA MET A 51 3.56 -1.50 -3.99
C MET A 51 4.98 -2.03 -4.10
N THR A 52 5.27 -2.96 -5.02
CA THR A 52 6.64 -3.46 -5.22
C THR A 52 7.49 -2.45 -5.97
N THR A 53 6.99 -1.86 -7.07
CA THR A 53 7.79 -0.99 -7.94
C THR A 53 7.83 0.47 -7.48
N ALA A 54 6.68 1.09 -7.28
CA ALA A 54 6.55 2.51 -6.94
C ALA A 54 6.46 2.78 -5.42
N GLY A 55 6.21 1.74 -4.61
CA GLY A 55 6.23 1.83 -3.16
C GLY A 55 7.59 1.43 -2.58
N PHE A 56 7.88 0.13 -2.61
CA PHE A 56 8.95 -0.49 -1.84
C PHE A 56 10.35 -0.14 -2.33
N VAL A 57 10.60 -0.16 -3.64
CA VAL A 57 11.92 0.18 -4.21
C VAL A 57 12.33 1.63 -3.86
N PRO A 58 11.55 2.68 -4.22
CA PRO A 58 11.91 4.05 -3.88
C PRO A 58 11.92 4.30 -2.37
N PHE A 59 11.04 3.65 -1.60
CA PHE A 59 11.10 3.71 -0.15
C PHE A 59 12.42 3.19 0.39
N THR A 60 12.86 2.02 -0.07
CA THR A 60 14.09 1.37 0.37
C THR A 60 15.31 2.21 0.03
N ILE A 61 15.40 2.71 -1.21
CA ILE A 61 16.48 3.63 -1.63
C ILE A 61 16.52 4.84 -0.69
N SER A 62 15.38 5.46 -0.44
CA SER A 62 15.28 6.65 0.40
C SER A 62 15.59 6.37 1.88
N ALA A 63 15.25 5.17 2.40
CA ALA A 63 15.63 4.74 3.73
C ALA A 63 17.15 4.56 3.86
N PHE A 64 17.81 3.92 2.88
CA PHE A 64 19.27 3.81 2.85
C PHE A 64 19.95 5.18 2.81
N ILE A 65 19.44 6.12 2.01
CA ILE A 65 19.92 7.51 1.99
C ILE A 65 19.80 8.13 3.39
N ALA A 66 18.65 8.01 4.06
CA ALA A 66 18.44 8.59 5.38
C ALA A 66 19.37 8.00 6.44
N PHE A 67 19.53 6.67 6.49
CA PHE A 67 20.44 6.02 7.42
C PHE A 67 21.91 6.38 7.15
N GLY A 68 22.31 6.45 5.87
CA GLY A 68 23.65 6.87 5.46
C GLY A 68 23.97 8.31 5.86
N ILE A 69 23.02 9.24 5.73
CA ILE A 69 23.19 10.64 6.15
C ILE A 69 23.22 10.77 7.68
N SER A 70 22.38 10.02 8.39
CA SER A 70 22.26 10.12 9.84
C SER A 70 23.51 9.58 10.55
N GLY A 71 24.13 8.52 10.00
CA GLY A 71 25.32 7.85 10.54
C GLY A 71 25.12 7.14 11.89
N GLN A 72 24.02 7.40 12.58
CA GLN A 72 23.61 6.80 13.85
C GLN A 72 22.09 6.86 13.99
N LEU A 73 21.51 5.93 14.75
CA LEU A 73 20.09 5.90 15.07
C LEU A 73 19.79 6.93 16.16
N LYS A 74 19.22 8.08 15.76
CA LYS A 74 18.75 9.10 16.70
C LYS A 74 17.24 8.96 16.89
N LEU A 75 16.77 8.84 18.13
CA LEU A 75 15.35 8.76 18.46
C LEU A 75 14.67 10.15 18.55
N LYS A 76 14.97 11.05 17.59
CA LYS A 76 14.18 12.27 17.40
C LYS A 76 12.84 11.89 16.75
N PRO A 77 11.74 12.66 16.94
CA PRO A 77 10.42 12.27 16.47
C PRO A 77 10.39 11.82 15.00
N HIS A 78 11.00 12.60 14.09
CA HIS A 78 11.03 12.27 12.67
C HIS A 78 11.81 10.98 12.35
N SER A 79 13.02 10.83 12.92
CA SER A 79 13.90 9.70 12.64
C SER A 79 13.48 8.43 13.39
N GLY A 80 12.87 8.56 14.57
CA GLY A 80 12.26 7.46 15.32
C GLY A 80 11.07 6.87 14.57
N ILE A 81 10.13 7.72 14.14
CA ILE A 81 8.99 7.28 13.31
C ILE A 81 9.48 6.72 11.97
N GLY A 82 10.45 7.36 11.32
CA GLY A 82 11.07 6.87 10.08
C GLY A 82 11.73 5.49 10.22
N THR A 83 12.35 5.22 11.36
CA THR A 83 12.95 3.90 11.66
C THR A 83 11.85 2.85 11.87
N ALA A 84 10.81 3.16 12.65
CA ALA A 84 9.66 2.28 12.83
C ALA A 84 8.93 1.99 11.51
N LEU A 85 8.77 3.00 10.65
CA LEU A 85 8.24 2.85 9.29
C LEU A 85 9.13 1.91 8.46
N SER A 86 10.45 2.03 8.56
CA SER A 86 11.37 1.15 7.84
C SER A 86 11.14 -0.31 8.23
N ILE A 87 11.15 -0.62 9.53
CA ILE A 87 10.88 -1.98 10.02
C ILE A 87 9.49 -2.46 9.58
N GLY A 88 8.48 -1.60 9.68
CA GLY A 88 7.10 -1.91 9.35
C GLY A 88 6.86 -2.17 7.86
N VAL A 89 7.48 -1.37 6.97
CA VAL A 89 7.34 -1.54 5.51
C VAL A 89 8.01 -2.84 5.04
N TRP A 90 9.19 -3.17 5.57
CA TRP A 90 9.83 -4.45 5.25
C TRP A 90 8.99 -5.63 5.77
N SER A 91 8.45 -5.51 6.99
CA SER A 91 7.50 -6.49 7.54
C SER A 91 6.24 -6.62 6.67
N GLN A 92 5.73 -5.52 6.11
CA GLN A 92 4.61 -5.51 5.19
C GLN A 92 4.86 -6.30 3.91
N VAL A 93 6.06 -6.15 3.31
CA VAL A 93 6.44 -6.92 2.12
C VAL A 93 6.52 -8.41 2.43
N MET A 94 7.10 -8.79 3.57
CA MET A 94 7.14 -10.18 4.00
C MET A 94 5.72 -10.74 4.19
N LEU A 95 4.86 -10.04 4.93
CA LEU A 95 3.47 -10.43 5.15
C LEU A 95 2.68 -10.52 3.83
N GLY A 96 2.85 -9.55 2.93
CA GLY A 96 2.20 -9.54 1.61
C GLY A 96 2.62 -10.73 0.75
N THR A 97 3.91 -11.05 0.76
CA THR A 97 4.49 -12.20 0.04
C THR A 97 3.97 -13.51 0.61
N VAL A 98 4.01 -13.69 1.94
CA VAL A 98 3.47 -14.88 2.62
C VAL A 98 1.97 -15.05 2.32
N ASN A 99 1.18 -13.98 2.40
CA ASN A 99 -0.24 -14.02 2.07
C ASN A 99 -0.48 -14.45 0.62
N HIS A 100 0.31 -13.95 -0.33
CA HIS A 100 0.20 -14.33 -1.73
C HIS A 100 0.58 -15.79 -1.98
N LEU A 101 1.68 -16.26 -1.37
CA LEU A 101 2.13 -17.66 -1.48
C LEU A 101 1.11 -18.63 -0.87
N LEU A 102 0.61 -18.33 0.33
CA LEU A 102 -0.43 -19.13 0.99
C LEU A 102 -1.72 -19.14 0.17
N PHE A 103 -2.11 -18.01 -0.41
CA PHE A 103 -3.29 -17.95 -1.26
C PHE A 103 -3.14 -18.80 -2.53
N ARG A 104 -1.97 -18.74 -3.19
CA ARG A 104 -1.67 -19.58 -4.37
C ARG A 104 -1.69 -21.06 -4.01
N TYR A 105 -1.09 -21.44 -2.88
CA TYR A 105 -1.09 -22.81 -2.37
C TYR A 105 -2.53 -23.29 -2.10
N ARG A 106 -3.31 -22.53 -1.30
CA ARG A 106 -4.68 -22.91 -0.94
C ARG A 106 -5.61 -23.01 -2.14
N ARG A 107 -5.43 -22.12 -3.14
CA ARG A 107 -6.17 -22.19 -4.40
C ARG A 107 -5.83 -23.48 -5.17
N LYS A 108 -4.55 -23.84 -5.27
CA LYS A 108 -4.11 -25.07 -5.95
C LYS A 108 -4.67 -26.34 -5.30
N HIS A 109 -4.83 -26.33 -3.98
CA HIS A 109 -5.30 -27.47 -3.19
C HIS A 109 -6.79 -27.39 -2.80
N HIS A 110 -7.58 -26.50 -3.42
CA HIS A 110 -9.01 -26.31 -3.15
C HIS A 110 -9.38 -26.11 -1.67
N CYS A 111 -8.46 -25.57 -0.85
CA CYS A 111 -8.62 -25.39 0.59
C CYS A 111 -8.67 -23.88 0.98
N LEU A 112 -9.34 -23.08 0.15
CA LEU A 112 -9.55 -21.66 0.42
C LEU A 112 -10.52 -21.48 1.59
N PRO A 113 -10.18 -20.67 2.60
CA PRO A 113 -11.06 -20.45 3.73
C PRO A 113 -12.30 -19.65 3.30
N PRO A 114 -13.48 -19.92 3.89
CA PRO A 114 -14.73 -19.22 3.56
C PRO A 114 -14.68 -17.73 3.95
N LYS A 115 -13.82 -17.39 4.92
CA LYS A 115 -13.57 -16.02 5.37
C LYS A 115 -12.11 -15.65 5.15
N ARG A 116 -11.87 -14.34 5.06
CA ARG A 116 -10.51 -13.80 4.96
C ARG A 116 -9.67 -14.28 6.15
N PRO A 117 -8.47 -14.84 5.91
CA PRO A 117 -7.65 -15.39 6.98
C PRO A 117 -7.01 -14.27 7.82
N TRP A 118 -6.70 -14.59 9.09
CA TRP A 118 -6.22 -13.61 10.09
C TRP A 118 -4.95 -12.87 9.67
N ASN A 119 -4.01 -13.56 9.00
CA ASN A 119 -2.77 -12.99 8.46
C ASN A 119 -3.04 -11.86 7.45
N ASN A 120 -4.13 -11.95 6.69
CA ASN A 120 -4.55 -10.90 5.79
C ASN A 120 -5.14 -9.70 6.57
N HIS A 121 -5.77 -9.90 7.73
CA HIS A 121 -6.21 -8.80 8.57
C HIS A 121 -5.03 -8.04 9.17
N VAL A 122 -4.01 -8.76 9.65
CA VAL A 122 -2.76 -8.15 10.15
C VAL A 122 -2.09 -7.31 9.06
N HIS A 123 -1.99 -7.83 7.84
CA HIS A 123 -1.45 -7.09 6.70
C HIS A 123 -2.24 -5.80 6.41
N ILE A 124 -3.58 -5.85 6.43
CA ILE A 124 -4.40 -4.65 6.19
C ILE A 124 -4.22 -3.60 7.30
N TRP A 125 -4.31 -4.02 8.56
CA TRP A 125 -4.25 -3.09 9.69
C TRP A 125 -2.87 -2.48 9.87
N LEU A 126 -1.82 -3.28 9.74
CA LEU A 126 -0.44 -2.77 9.77
C LEU A 126 -0.21 -1.79 8.60
N GLY A 127 -0.69 -2.08 7.39
CA GLY A 127 -0.56 -1.16 6.26
C GLY A 127 -1.23 0.20 6.52
N ARG A 128 -2.42 0.20 7.13
CA ARG A 128 -3.13 1.42 7.53
C ARG A 128 -2.38 2.20 8.61
N LEU A 129 -1.88 1.51 9.63
CA LEU A 129 -1.08 2.13 10.69
C LEU A 129 0.15 2.83 10.12
N LEU A 130 0.88 2.15 9.22
CA LEU A 130 2.07 2.72 8.58
C LEU A 130 1.74 3.93 7.71
N LEU A 131 0.61 3.91 6.98
CA LEU A 131 0.15 5.09 6.24
C LEU A 131 -0.03 6.29 7.18
N PHE A 132 -0.77 6.14 8.28
CA PHE A 132 -0.98 7.25 9.23
C PHE A 132 0.34 7.74 9.85
N MET A 133 1.21 6.82 10.26
CA MET A 133 2.54 7.17 10.77
C MET A 133 3.36 7.96 9.76
N ALA A 134 3.33 7.56 8.48
CA ALA A 134 4.04 8.27 7.42
C ALA A 134 3.46 9.65 7.15
N LEU A 135 2.13 9.78 7.13
CA LEU A 135 1.47 11.08 6.99
C LEU A 135 1.91 12.02 8.12
N ILE A 136 1.94 11.57 9.38
CA ILE A 136 2.45 12.37 10.50
C ILE A 136 3.95 12.68 10.34
N ASN A 137 4.73 11.76 9.77
CA ASN A 137 6.18 11.91 9.66
C ASN A 137 6.63 12.95 8.62
N ILE A 138 5.85 13.14 7.54
CA ILE A 138 6.14 14.11 6.48
C ILE A 138 6.27 15.55 7.00
N PRO A 139 5.27 16.14 7.72
CA PRO A 139 5.37 17.51 8.22
C PRO A 139 6.48 17.68 9.27
N LEU A 140 6.85 16.63 9.99
CA LEU A 140 8.04 16.64 10.87
C LEU A 140 9.33 16.82 10.05
N GLY A 141 9.47 16.11 8.92
CA GLY A 141 10.59 16.28 7.99
C GLY A 141 10.62 17.68 7.36
N MET A 142 9.45 18.19 6.95
CA MET A 142 9.31 19.56 6.44
C MET A 142 9.77 20.60 7.46
N ARG A 143 9.43 20.41 8.75
CA ARG A 143 9.83 21.33 9.82
C ARG A 143 11.34 21.35 10.02
N ILE A 144 12.00 20.19 9.93
CA ILE A 144 13.47 20.09 10.02
C ILE A 144 14.14 20.87 8.88
N LYS A 145 13.57 20.84 7.68
CA LYS A 145 14.09 21.60 6.52
C LYS A 145 13.58 23.03 6.44
N LYS A 146 12.83 23.51 7.44
CA LYS A 146 12.24 24.86 7.49
C LYS A 146 11.45 25.16 6.20
N ALA A 147 10.61 24.22 5.78
CA ALA A 147 9.77 24.37 4.61
C ALA A 147 8.88 25.62 4.72
N THR A 148 8.56 26.23 3.58
CA THR A 148 7.72 27.43 3.52
C THR A 148 6.25 27.09 3.79
N MET A 149 5.48 28.05 4.29
CA MET A 149 4.04 27.89 4.57
C MET A 149 3.21 27.33 3.40
N PRO A 150 3.43 27.75 2.12
CA PRO A 150 2.70 27.19 0.99
C PRO A 150 2.81 25.66 0.85
N LEU A 151 3.96 25.06 1.20
CA LEU A 151 4.13 23.61 1.14
C LEU A 151 3.25 22.88 2.18
N TYR A 152 3.09 23.47 3.37
CA TYR A 152 2.19 22.92 4.39
C TYR A 152 0.72 23.01 3.96
N ILE A 153 0.33 24.10 3.31
CA ILE A 153 -1.02 24.28 2.75
C ILE A 153 -1.27 23.24 1.65
N LEU A 154 -0.35 23.08 0.71
CA LEU A 154 -0.46 22.09 -0.36
C LEU A 154 -0.56 20.66 0.18
N TYR A 155 0.26 20.34 1.19
CA TYR A 155 0.17 19.05 1.90
C TYR A 155 -1.22 18.84 2.51
N GLY A 156 -1.78 19.84 3.21
CA GLY A 156 -3.11 19.76 3.81
C GLY A 156 -4.24 19.60 2.79
N ILE A 157 -4.19 20.38 1.70
CA ILE A 157 -5.16 20.25 0.58
C ILE A 157 -5.09 18.85 -0.02
N TRP A 158 -3.88 18.32 -0.24
CA TRP A 158 -3.73 16.98 -0.78
C TRP A 158 -4.28 15.90 0.15
N LEU A 159 -4.07 16.00 1.46
CA LEU A 159 -4.69 15.10 2.43
C LEU A 159 -6.21 15.14 2.36
N LEU A 160 -6.80 16.32 2.21
CA LEU A 160 -8.24 16.46 2.05
C LEU A 160 -8.75 15.76 0.78
N VAL A 161 -8.04 15.93 -0.34
CA VAL A 161 -8.37 15.21 -1.60
C VAL A 161 -8.30 13.70 -1.40
N LEU A 162 -7.24 13.19 -0.78
CA LEU A 162 -7.12 11.76 -0.46
C LEU A 162 -8.27 11.29 0.45
N ALA A 163 -8.58 12.05 1.51
CA ALA A 163 -9.66 11.70 2.42
C ALA A 163 -11.01 11.60 1.69
N ILE A 164 -11.36 12.59 0.87
CA ILE A 164 -12.58 12.58 0.05
C ILE A 164 -12.58 11.37 -0.90
N ALA A 165 -11.47 11.09 -1.57
CA ALA A 165 -11.38 9.95 -2.49
C ALA A 165 -11.59 8.60 -1.78
N PHE A 166 -10.98 8.40 -0.60
CA PHE A 166 -11.15 7.17 0.17
C PHE A 166 -12.55 7.04 0.79
N LEU A 167 -13.13 8.15 1.25
CA LEU A 167 -14.52 8.17 1.72
C LEU A 167 -15.49 7.80 0.59
N TRP A 168 -15.35 8.42 -0.58
CA TRP A 168 -16.16 8.08 -1.74
C TRP A 168 -16.07 6.60 -2.11
N LEU A 169 -14.85 6.05 -2.17
CA LEU A 169 -14.65 4.62 -2.43
C LEU A 169 -15.24 3.73 -1.31
N ALA A 170 -15.25 4.19 -0.05
CA ALA A 170 -15.84 3.45 1.05
C ALA A 170 -17.37 3.38 0.95
N PHE A 171 -18.01 4.50 0.58
CA PHE A 171 -19.45 4.62 0.38
C PHE A 171 -19.96 4.01 -0.93
N LEU A 172 -19.08 3.65 -1.87
CA LEU A 172 -19.47 2.97 -3.09
C LEU A 172 -20.14 1.62 -2.78
N SER A 173 -21.32 1.35 -3.34
CA SER A 173 -22.01 0.07 -3.19
C SER A 173 -21.19 -1.06 -3.83
N GLU A 174 -21.18 -2.24 -3.18
CA GLU A 174 -20.54 -3.43 -3.75
C GLU A 174 -21.39 -3.98 -4.89
N LYS A 175 -20.80 -4.09 -6.08
CA LYS A 175 -21.43 -4.84 -7.17
C LYS A 175 -21.22 -6.33 -6.87
N LYS A 176 -22.31 -7.05 -6.60
CA LYS A 176 -22.27 -8.50 -6.38
C LYS A 176 -21.60 -9.13 -7.60
N GLN A 177 -20.55 -9.90 -7.36
CA GLN A 177 -19.90 -10.66 -8.42
C GLN A 177 -20.95 -11.69 -8.86
N ASP A 178 -21.44 -11.58 -10.10
CA ASP A 178 -22.26 -12.62 -10.70
C ASP A 178 -21.39 -13.87 -10.70
N THR A 179 -21.59 -14.72 -9.70
CA THR A 179 -21.09 -16.09 -9.73
C THR A 179 -21.72 -16.67 -10.96
N VAL A 180 -20.93 -16.94 -12.01
CA VAL A 180 -21.34 -17.88 -13.05
C VAL A 180 -21.68 -19.14 -12.28
N GLU A 181 -22.99 -19.38 -12.14
CA GLU A 181 -23.56 -20.45 -11.34
C GLU A 181 -23.03 -21.74 -11.96
N PRO A 182 -22.08 -22.44 -11.31
CA PRO A 182 -21.44 -23.62 -11.92
C PRO A 182 -22.49 -24.68 -12.24
N ASP A 183 -23.62 -24.65 -11.53
CA ASP A 183 -24.76 -25.53 -11.70
C ASP A 183 -25.38 -25.43 -13.10
N LYS A 184 -25.50 -24.23 -13.69
CA LYS A 184 -26.15 -24.08 -15.01
C LYS A 184 -25.30 -24.57 -16.18
N GLU A 185 -23.98 -24.50 -16.08
CA GLU A 185 -23.08 -25.04 -17.11
C GLU A 185 -22.95 -26.56 -16.97
N VAL A 186 -22.90 -27.08 -15.74
CA VAL A 186 -22.88 -28.53 -15.45
C VAL A 186 -24.22 -29.18 -15.82
N GLU A 187 -25.34 -28.54 -15.50
CA GLU A 187 -26.70 -28.98 -15.89
C GLU A 187 -26.87 -28.96 -17.41
N LYS A 188 -26.38 -27.92 -18.10
CA LYS A 188 -26.40 -27.88 -19.58
C LYS A 188 -25.52 -28.96 -20.21
N MET A 189 -24.35 -29.25 -19.65
CA MET A 189 -23.50 -30.35 -20.13
C MET A 189 -24.18 -31.71 -19.89
N ALA A 190 -24.75 -31.93 -18.71
CA ALA A 190 -25.48 -33.17 -18.39
C ALA A 190 -26.72 -33.38 -19.29
N ILE A 191 -27.47 -32.32 -19.58
CA ILE A 191 -28.64 -32.38 -20.49
C ILE A 191 -28.21 -32.66 -21.93
N ASN A 192 -27.05 -32.16 -22.37
CA ASN A 192 -26.56 -32.41 -23.72
C ASN A 192 -26.00 -33.83 -23.87
N GLU A 193 -25.34 -34.37 -22.84
CA GLU A 193 -24.91 -35.77 -22.82
C GLU A 193 -26.10 -36.75 -22.78
N ALA A 194 -27.18 -36.40 -22.07
CA ALA A 194 -28.38 -37.24 -22.01
C ALA A 194 -29.22 -37.24 -23.31
N LYS A 195 -28.92 -36.37 -24.27
CA LYS A 195 -29.61 -36.25 -25.57
C LYS A 195 -28.80 -36.78 -26.76
N ALA A 196 -27.55 -37.19 -26.54
CA ALA A 196 -26.68 -37.82 -27.53
C ALA A 196 -26.79 -39.35 -27.43
#